data_AF-A0A7V4PKM0-F1
#
_entry.id   AF-A0A7V4PKM0-F1
#
_cell.length_a   1.000
_cell.length_b   1.000
_cell.length_c   1.000
_cell.angle_alpha   90.00
_cell.angle_beta   90.00
_cell.angle_gamma   90.00
#
_symmetry.space_group_name_H-M   'P 1'
#
loop_
_entity.id
_entity.type
_entity.pdbx_description
1 polymer ?
#
loop_
_entity_poly.entity_id
_entity_poly.type
_entity_poly.pdbx_seq_one_letter_code
_entity_poly.pdbx_strand_id
1 'polypeptide(L)' 'MPEEKIKVAIDYKRCDPRKCAKGICSAHEACPTKLIKQIEPYDYPYPVAGFCQECGKCLDACLLKAISML' A
#
# COMPACT_ATOMS: atom_id res chain seq x y z
N MET A 1 -19.19 -11.64 -10.90
CA MET A 1 -18.02 -12.33 -10.31
C MET A 1 -17.11 -11.25 -9.77
N PRO A 2 -16.59 -11.33 -8.54
CA PRO A 2 -15.61 -10.36 -8.10
C PRO A 2 -14.38 -10.46 -9.03
N GLU A 3 -13.79 -9.31 -9.38
CA GLU A 3 -12.67 -9.23 -10.32
C GLU A 3 -11.38 -8.97 -9.55
N GLU A 4 -10.32 -9.75 -9.80
CA GLU A 4 -8.98 -9.40 -9.31
C GLU A 4 -8.45 -8.21 -10.10
N LYS A 5 -8.44 -7.03 -9.46
CA LYS A 5 -7.89 -5.82 -10.07
C LYS A 5 -7.12 -5.00 -9.06
N ILE A 6 -6.18 -4.22 -9.57
CA ILE A 6 -5.49 -3.21 -8.77
C ILE A 6 -6.50 -2.11 -8.47
N LYS A 7 -6.72 -1.85 -7.18
CA LYS A 7 -7.72 -0.90 -6.66
C LYS A 7 -7.12 0.32 -5.98
N VAL A 8 -5.80 0.34 -5.86
CA VAL A 8 -5.05 1.38 -5.17
C VAL A 8 -3.83 1.76 -5.98
N ALA A 9 -3.50 3.03 -5.97
CA ALA A 9 -2.29 3.59 -6.56
C ALA A 9 -1.36 4.12 -5.46
N ILE A 10 -0.06 4.16 -5.77
CA ILE A 10 0.95 4.73 -4.90
C ILE A 10 1.60 5.90 -5.65
N ASP A 11 1.52 7.10 -5.08
CA ASP A 11 2.24 8.27 -5.55
C ASP A 11 3.70 8.17 -5.07
N TYR A 12 4.57 7.64 -5.94
CA TYR A 12 6.00 7.50 -5.65
C TYR A 12 6.74 8.84 -5.51
N LYS A 13 6.14 9.97 -5.89
CA LYS A 13 6.74 11.29 -5.61
C LYS A 13 6.56 11.69 -4.15
N ARG A 14 5.50 11.19 -3.49
CA ARG A 14 5.20 11.42 -2.06
C ARG A 14 5.70 10.27 -1.18
N CYS A 15 5.69 9.06 -1.70
CA CYS A 15 6.17 7.89 -0.98
C CYS A 15 7.67 8.01 -0.74
N ASP A 16 8.10 7.88 0.52
CA ASP A 16 9.51 7.78 0.89
C ASP A 16 9.65 6.72 1.99
N PRO A 17 10.12 5.50 1.65
CA PRO A 17 10.30 4.43 2.63
C PRO A 17 11.19 4.82 3.81
N ARG A 18 12.11 5.78 3.65
CA ARG A 18 12.99 6.25 4.74
C ARG A 18 12.25 7.02 5.82
N LYS A 19 11.05 7.53 5.52
CA LYS A 19 10.16 8.19 6.49
C LYS A 19 9.24 7.22 7.20
N CYS A 20 9.23 5.94 6.79
CA CYS A 20 8.47 4.89 7.44
C CYS A 20 9.31 4.21 8.54
N ALA A 21 8.65 3.66 9.56
CA ALA A 21 9.33 3.01 10.68
C ALA A 21 10.18 1.82 10.19
N LYS A 22 11.49 1.86 10.44
CA LYS A 22 12.47 0.84 10.00
C LYS A 22 12.47 0.57 8.48
N GLY A 23 11.98 1.52 7.68
CA GLY A 23 11.84 1.30 6.24
C GLY A 23 10.64 0.44 5.83
N ILE A 24 9.77 0.04 6.77
CA ILE A 24 8.63 -0.86 6.51
C ILE A 24 7.38 -0.03 6.21
N CYS A 25 6.71 -0.33 5.10
CA CYS A 25 5.50 0.37 4.71
C CYS A 25 4.33 0.01 5.66
N SER A 26 3.81 1.00 6.39
CA SER A 26 2.66 0.77 7.29
C SER A 26 1.40 0.29 6.55
N ALA A 27 1.24 0.68 5.28
CA ALA A 27 0.12 0.21 4.46
C ALA A 27 0.28 -1.24 3.99
N HIS A 28 1.52 -1.74 3.86
CA HIS A 28 1.81 -3.15 3.63
C HIS A 28 1.31 -3.98 4.83
N GLU A 29 1.66 -3.55 6.05
CA GLU A 29 1.23 -4.24 7.27
C GLU A 29 -0.27 -4.11 7.55
N ALA A 30 -0.88 -2.97 7.22
CA ALA A 30 -2.29 -2.71 7.49
C ALA A 30 -3.27 -3.43 6.52
N CYS A 31 -2.80 -3.90 5.37
CA CYS A 31 -3.66 -4.52 4.36
C CYS A 31 -4.03 -5.96 4.75
N PRO A 32 -5.31 -6.26 5.10
CA PRO A 32 -5.70 -7.60 5.57
C PRO A 32 -5.55 -8.67 4.48
N THR A 33 -5.69 -8.28 3.21
CA THR A 33 -5.57 -9.15 2.05
C THR A 33 -4.16 -9.14 1.44
N LYS A 34 -3.21 -8.42 2.06
CA LYS A 34 -1.79 -8.35 1.65
C LYS A 34 -1.58 -7.93 0.19
N LEU A 35 -2.42 -7.02 -0.31
CA LEU A 35 -2.39 -6.50 -1.69
C LEU A 35 -1.42 -5.34 -1.90
N ILE A 36 -0.85 -4.79 -0.82
CA ILE A 36 0.35 -3.95 -0.89
C ILE A 36 1.53 -4.84 -0.53
N LYS A 37 2.54 -4.90 -1.40
CA LYS A 37 3.76 -5.69 -1.20
C LYS A 37 4.96 -4.77 -1.04
N GLN A 38 5.93 -5.23 -0.27
CA GLN A 38 7.27 -4.66 -0.13
C GLN A 38 8.22 -5.84 0.03
N ILE A 39 9.31 -5.90 -0.75
CA ILE A 39 10.19 -7.07 -0.78
C ILE A 39 11.14 -7.02 0.43
N GLU A 40 11.90 -5.93 0.56
CA GLU A 40 12.78 -5.69 1.70
C GLU A 40 12.47 -4.34 2.39
N PRO A 41 12.90 -4.12 3.64
CA PRO A 41 12.85 -2.79 4.25
C PRO A 41 13.52 -1.75 3.34
N TYR A 42 12.95 -0.55 3.31
CA TYR A 42 13.38 0.57 2.45
C TYR A 42 13.06 0.43 0.95
N ASP A 43 12.59 -0.73 0.48
CA ASP A 43 12.05 -0.83 -0.88
C ASP A 43 10.75 -0.04 -1.03
N TYR A 44 10.49 0.42 -2.25
CA TYR A 44 9.20 1.02 -2.56
C TYR A 44 8.11 -0.05 -2.52
N PRO A 45 6.99 0.20 -1.79
CA PRO A 45 5.85 -0.69 -1.83
C PRO A 45 5.18 -0.63 -3.19
N TYR A 46 4.56 -1.72 -3.64
CA TYR A 46 3.79 -1.78 -4.87
C TYR A 46 2.47 -2.53 -4.67
N PRO A 47 1.38 -2.12 -5.35
CA PRO A 47 0.12 -2.83 -5.29
C PRO A 47 0.13 -4.04 -6.22
N VAL A 48 -0.55 -5.11 -5.81
CA VAL A 48 -0.81 -6.29 -6.64
C VAL A 48 -2.30 -6.42 -6.90
N ALA A 49 -2.66 -6.98 -8.07
CA ALA A 49 -4.04 -7.30 -8.39
C ALA A 49 -4.59 -8.31 -7.37
N GLY A 50 -5.87 -8.18 -7.04
CA GLY A 50 -6.52 -9.10 -6.13
C GLY A 50 -7.89 -8.60 -5.69
N PHE A 51 -8.47 -9.31 -4.71
CA PHE A 51 -9.76 -8.96 -4.13
C PHE A 51 -9.63 -7.91 -3.04
N CYS A 52 -9.54 -6.64 -3.44
CA CYS A 52 -9.56 -5.53 -2.50
C CYS A 52 -10.93 -5.41 -1.84
N GLN A 53 -10.95 -5.31 -0.50
CA GLN A 53 -12.17 -5.13 0.29
C GLN A 53 -12.62 -3.67 0.40
N GLU A 54 -11.90 -2.74 -0.25
CA GLU A 54 -12.20 -1.30 -0.21
C GLU A 54 -12.29 -0.74 1.23
N CYS A 55 -11.57 -1.37 2.16
CA CYS A 55 -11.67 -1.09 3.59
C CYS A 55 -10.95 0.19 4.06
N GLY A 56 -10.24 0.90 3.18
CA GLY A 56 -9.54 2.15 3.49
C GLY A 56 -8.28 2.04 4.36
N LYS A 57 -8.03 0.90 5.02
CA LYS A 57 -6.92 0.74 6.00
C LYS A 57 -5.54 1.13 5.49
N CYS A 58 -5.23 0.85 4.23
CA CYS A 58 -3.93 1.23 3.63
C CYS A 58 -3.80 2.76 3.44
N LEU A 59 -4.90 3.47 3.19
CA LEU A 59 -4.91 4.93 3.10
C LEU A 59 -4.67 5.54 4.50
N ASP A 60 -5.40 5.06 5.50
CA ASP A 60 -5.30 5.58 6.89
C ASP A 60 -3.94 5.29 7.52
N ALA A 61 -3.34 4.13 7.21
CA ALA A 61 -2.02 3.77 7.73
C ALA A 61 -0.87 4.59 7.11
N CYS A 62 -1.05 5.15 5.91
CA CYS A 62 0.01 5.89 5.23
C CYS A 62 0.09 7.34 5.73
N LEU A 63 0.99 7.62 6.67
CA LEU A 63 1.22 8.98 7.21
C LEU A 63 1.59 10.02 6.13
N LEU A 64 2.25 9.59 5.05
CA LEU A 64 2.63 10.45 3.93
C LEU A 64 1.47 10.72 2.95
N LYS A 65 0.31 10.09 3.15
CA LYS A 65 -0.85 10.16 2.25
C LYS A 65 -0.46 9.92 0.78
N ALA A 66 0.42 8.94 0.57
CA ALA A 66 0.94 8.56 -0.74
C ALA A 66 0.09 7.48 -1.42
N ILE A 67 -0.97 6.98 -0.76
CA ILE A 67 -1.83 5.92 -1.30
C ILE A 67 -3.22 6.50 -1.58
N SER A 68 -3.77 6.17 -2.73
CA SER A 68 -5.11 6.55 -3.15
C SER A 68 -5.86 5.37 -3.74
N MET A 69 -7.19 5.36 -3.60
CA MET A 69 -8.04 4.42 -4.35
C MET A 69 -8.06 4.81 -5.83
N LEU A 70 -8.18 3.82 -6.71
CA LEU A 70 -8.41 3.96 -8.16
C LEU A 70 -9.89 3.95 -8.51
#